data_AF-A0A645D1Q9-F1
#
_entry.id   AF-A0A645D1Q9-F1
#
_cell.length_a   1.000
_cell.length_b   1.000
_cell.length_c   1.000
_cell.angle_alpha   90.00
_cell.angle_beta   90.00
_cell.angle_gamma   90.00
#
_symmetry.space_group_name_H-M   'P 1'
#
loop_
_entity.id
_entity.type
_entity.pdbx_description
1 polymer ?
#
loop_
_entity_poly.entity_id
_entity_poly.type
_entity_poly.pdbx_seq_one_letter_code
_entity_poly.pdbx_strand_id
1 'polypeptide(L)'
;MFDNWMKRTSIEIDSGCIYISGAVEFDDRTGPVRDALAESVGTWLAAMRRTIVQSQECGDLRADADASQLLFEIHGLILALHYEARFLHSEGSIERAHAGFNNILARYASEPPAA
;
A
#
# COMPACT_ATOMS: atom_id res chain seq x y z
N MET A 1 -9.26 3.66 4.70
CA MET A 1 -7.85 4.15 4.68
C MET A 1 -7.22 3.95 3.31
N PHE A 2 -7.35 2.75 2.72
CA PHE A 2 -6.93 2.45 1.35
C PHE A 2 -7.55 3.40 0.30
N ASP A 3 -8.86 3.61 0.28
CA ASP A 3 -9.49 4.53 -0.69
C ASP A 3 -9.02 5.98 -0.57
N ASN A 4 -8.75 6.44 0.65
CA ASN A 4 -8.20 7.78 0.89
C ASN A 4 -6.75 7.88 0.41
N TRP A 5 -5.97 6.80 0.59
CA TRP A 5 -4.63 6.69 0.03
C TRP A 5 -4.67 6.62 -1.49
N MET A 6 -5.56 5.81 -2.09
CA MET A 6 -5.79 5.70 -3.53
C MET A 6 -6.18 7.05 -4.14
N LYS A 7 -7.05 7.83 -3.48
CA LYS A 7 -7.35 9.20 -3.90
C LYS A 7 -6.14 10.12 -3.80
N ARG A 8 -5.37 10.03 -2.72
CA ARG A 8 -4.17 10.87 -2.50
C ARG A 8 -3.06 10.52 -3.50
N THR A 9 -2.79 9.25 -3.74
CA THR A 9 -1.87 8.78 -4.78
C THR A 9 -2.39 9.14 -6.15
N SER A 10 -3.69 9.05 -6.43
CA SER A 10 -4.25 9.48 -7.74
C SER A 10 -4.13 10.99 -7.97
N ILE A 11 -4.30 11.81 -6.92
CA ILE A 11 -4.10 13.27 -7.00
C ILE A 11 -2.61 13.63 -7.10
N GLU A 12 -1.73 12.90 -6.41
CA GLU A 12 -0.27 13.08 -6.55
C GLU A 12 0.34 12.32 -7.73
N ILE A 13 -0.38 11.44 -8.42
CA ILE A 13 0.08 10.75 -9.63
C ILE A 13 0.29 11.78 -10.76
N ASP A 14 -0.39 12.91 -10.76
CA ASP A 14 -0.09 13.99 -11.71
C ASP A 14 1.17 14.79 -11.33
N SER A 15 1.51 14.86 -10.04
CA SER A 15 2.62 15.68 -9.50
C SER A 15 3.90 14.89 -9.16
N GLY A 16 3.81 13.57 -9.07
CA GLY A 16 4.84 12.68 -8.52
C GLY A 16 4.74 12.57 -7.00
N CYS A 17 4.34 11.40 -6.49
CA CYS A 17 4.40 11.11 -5.06
C CYS A 17 5.86 11.09 -4.57
N ILE A 18 6.23 12.08 -3.75
CA ILE A 18 7.60 12.23 -3.23
C ILE A 18 8.07 10.99 -2.45
N TYR A 19 7.14 10.28 -1.81
CA TYR A 19 7.44 9.09 -1.02
C TYR A 19 7.76 7.86 -1.88
N ILE A 20 7.34 7.84 -3.16
CA ILE A 20 7.64 6.74 -4.09
C ILE A 20 8.76 7.16 -5.04
N SER A 21 8.55 8.22 -5.82
CA SER A 21 9.54 8.68 -6.80
C SER A 21 10.80 9.22 -6.12
N GLY A 22 10.66 9.97 -5.02
CA GLY A 22 11.81 10.47 -4.26
C GLY A 22 12.56 9.35 -3.54
N ALA A 23 11.87 8.32 -3.05
CA ALA A 23 12.54 7.17 -2.44
C ALA A 23 13.46 6.45 -3.45
N VAL A 24 13.06 6.35 -4.72
CA VAL A 24 13.89 5.79 -5.80
C VAL A 24 15.01 6.76 -6.20
N GLU A 25 14.76 8.07 -6.29
CA GLU A 25 15.78 9.03 -6.72
C GLU A 25 16.91 9.23 -5.69
N PHE A 26 16.61 9.05 -4.41
CA PHE A 26 17.55 9.34 -3.31
C PHE A 26 18.09 8.08 -2.61
N ASP A 27 17.80 6.87 -3.07
CA ASP A 27 18.19 5.62 -2.39
C ASP A 27 19.71 5.48 -2.17
N ASP A 28 20.51 5.77 -3.21
CA ASP A 28 21.97 5.72 -3.22
C ASP A 28 22.62 7.02 -2.70
N ARG A 29 21.80 8.05 -2.39
CA ARG A 29 22.28 9.37 -1.97
C ARG A 29 22.23 9.49 -0.46
N THR A 30 23.31 9.09 0.21
CA THR A 30 23.44 9.28 1.66
C THR A 30 23.26 10.77 2.03
N GLY A 31 22.34 11.06 2.95
CA GLY A 31 22.07 12.42 3.39
C GLY A 31 20.68 12.59 4.03
N PRO A 32 20.40 13.78 4.59
CA PRO A 32 19.20 14.03 5.39
C PRO A 32 17.88 13.83 4.63
N VAL A 33 17.88 14.03 3.30
CA VAL A 33 16.68 13.80 2.47
C VAL A 33 16.33 12.32 2.40
N ARG A 34 17.31 11.46 2.13
CA ARG A 34 17.14 10.00 2.10
C ARG A 34 16.65 9.49 3.47
N ASP A 35 17.25 9.98 4.55
CA ASP A 35 16.88 9.54 5.90
C ASP A 35 15.44 9.95 6.26
N ALA A 36 15.03 11.17 5.92
CA ALA A 36 13.66 11.63 6.12
C ALA A 36 12.63 10.86 5.26
N LEU A 37 13.00 10.49 4.03
CA LEU A 37 12.17 9.65 3.16
C LEU A 37 12.00 8.25 3.74
N ALA A 38 13.10 7.62 4.16
CA ALA A 38 13.08 6.30 4.78
C ALA A 38 12.24 6.28 6.07
N GLU A 39 12.36 7.31 6.91
CA GLU A 39 11.53 7.48 8.11
C GLU A 39 10.04 7.63 7.76
N SER A 40 9.72 8.44 6.75
CA SER A 40 8.34 8.71 6.34
C SER A 40 7.66 7.44 5.79
N VAL A 41 8.34 6.72 4.89
CA VAL A 41 7.85 5.44 4.34
C VAL A 41 7.73 4.41 5.45
N GLY A 42 8.73 4.30 6.33
CA GLY A 42 8.70 3.40 7.48
C GLY A 42 7.53 3.67 8.43
N THR A 43 7.25 4.94 8.72
CA THR A 43 6.12 5.38 9.55
C THR A 43 4.78 4.96 8.92
N TRP A 44 4.64 5.14 7.61
CA TRP A 44 3.43 4.72 6.89
C TRP A 44 3.25 3.21 6.90
N LEU A 45 4.30 2.44 6.61
CA LEU A 45 4.25 0.98 6.67
C LEU A 45 3.92 0.46 8.08
N ALA A 46 4.48 1.09 9.11
CA ALA A 46 4.15 0.78 10.50
C ALA A 46 2.68 1.07 10.82
N ALA A 47 2.12 2.17 10.30
CA ALA A 47 0.71 2.49 10.46
C ALA A 47 -0.20 1.46 9.77
N MET A 48 0.11 1.10 8.52
CA MET A 48 -0.63 0.06 7.79
C MET A 48 -0.58 -1.29 8.51
N ARG A 49 0.59 -1.69 9.02
CA ARG A 49 0.72 -2.94 9.80
C ARG A 49 -0.16 -2.92 11.04
N ARG A 50 -0.20 -1.80 11.77
CA ARG A 50 -1.09 -1.66 12.94
C ARG A 50 -2.55 -1.80 12.54
N THR A 51 -2.98 -1.20 11.44
CA THR A 51 -4.35 -1.34 10.93
C THR A 51 -4.68 -2.78 10.55
N ILE A 52 -3.76 -3.50 9.91
CA ILE A 52 -3.94 -4.92 9.60
C ILE A 52 -4.15 -5.74 10.87
N VAL A 53 -3.31 -5.54 11.89
CA VAL A 53 -3.44 -6.24 13.18
C VAL A 53 -4.78 -5.91 13.85
N GLN A 54 -5.21 -4.65 13.83
CA GLN A 54 -6.52 -4.24 14.37
C GLN A 54 -7.67 -4.94 13.63
N SER A 55 -7.60 -5.06 12.30
CA SER A 55 -8.61 -5.81 11.53
C SER A 55 -8.62 -7.30 11.87
N GLN A 56 -7.49 -7.89 12.25
CA GLN A 56 -7.46 -9.27 12.78
C GLN A 56 -8.13 -9.36 14.16
N GLU A 57 -7.84 -8.40 15.06
CA GLU A 57 -8.46 -8.31 16.39
C GLU A 57 -9.99 -8.11 16.32
N CYS A 58 -10.47 -7.39 15.31
CA CYS A 58 -11.90 -7.23 15.04
C CYS A 58 -12.57 -8.44 14.37
N GLY A 59 -11.79 -9.43 13.92
CA GLY A 59 -12.29 -10.59 13.21
C GLY A 59 -12.60 -10.35 11.74
N ASP A 60 -12.24 -9.20 11.16
CA ASP A 60 -12.40 -8.93 9.72
C ASP A 60 -11.43 -9.76 8.87
N LEU A 61 -10.22 -10.00 9.41
CA LEU A 61 -9.16 -10.80 8.81
C LEU A 61 -8.87 -12.03 9.67
N ARG A 62 -8.45 -13.13 9.02
CA ARG A 62 -8.06 -14.36 9.72
C ARG A 62 -6.97 -14.08 10.74
N ALA A 63 -7.13 -14.64 11.94
CA ALA A 63 -6.17 -14.47 13.03
C ALA A 63 -4.79 -15.10 12.74
N ASP A 64 -4.73 -16.07 11.83
CA ASP A 64 -3.49 -16.74 11.40
C ASP A 64 -2.81 -16.07 10.18
N ALA A 65 -3.41 -15.01 9.62
CA ALA A 65 -2.81 -14.29 8.50
C ALA A 65 -1.49 -13.60 8.92
N ASP A 66 -0.44 -13.77 8.11
CA ASP A 66 0.80 -13.02 8.30
C ASP A 66 0.61 -11.55 7.91
N ALA A 67 0.53 -10.68 8.92
CA ALA A 67 0.36 -9.25 8.74
C ALA A 67 1.49 -8.60 7.94
N SER A 68 2.70 -9.14 8.00
CA SER A 68 3.87 -8.61 7.27
C SER A 68 3.76 -8.95 5.78
N GLN A 69 3.31 -10.16 5.46
CA GLN A 69 3.05 -10.57 4.08
C GLN A 69 1.89 -9.76 3.47
N LEU A 70 0.78 -9.60 4.21
CA LEU A 70 -0.35 -8.80 3.76
C LEU A 70 0.05 -7.33 3.51
N LEU A 71 0.85 -6.74 4.42
CA LEU A 71 1.42 -5.41 4.24
C LEU A 71 2.25 -5.31 2.95
N PHE A 72 3.11 -6.29 2.71
CA PHE A 72 3.98 -6.33 1.54
C PHE A 72 3.18 -6.40 0.24
N GLU A 73 2.14 -7.24 0.18
CA GLU A 73 1.25 -7.35 -0.99
C GLU A 73 0.52 -6.04 -1.29
N ILE A 74 -0.03 -5.38 -0.26
CA ILE A 74 -0.71 -4.09 -0.42
C ILE A 74 0.28 -3.01 -0.87
N HIS A 75 1.47 -2.95 -0.26
CA HIS A 75 2.49 -1.98 -0.65
C HIS A 75 2.97 -2.21 -2.09
N GLY A 76 3.23 -3.45 -2.48
CA GLY A 76 3.63 -3.81 -3.85
C GLY A 76 2.58 -3.41 -4.89
N LEU A 77 1.30 -3.60 -4.58
CA LEU A 77 0.19 -3.17 -5.44
C LEU A 77 0.16 -1.65 -5.63
N ILE A 78 0.41 -0.88 -4.57
CA ILE A 78 0.49 0.59 -4.62
C ILE A 78 1.66 1.05 -5.49
N LEU A 79 2.82 0.40 -5.38
CA LEU A 79 3.99 0.70 -6.20
C LEU A 79 3.73 0.38 -7.68
N ALA A 80 3.09 -0.75 -7.97
CA ALA A 80 2.72 -1.13 -9.33
C ALA A 80 1.71 -0.15 -9.94
N LEU A 81 0.70 0.26 -9.18
CA LEU A 81 -0.25 1.30 -9.60
C LEU A 81 0.46 2.62 -9.90
N HIS A 82 1.35 3.07 -9.01
CA HIS A 82 2.12 4.29 -9.23
C HIS A 82 2.92 4.20 -10.53
N TYR A 83 3.59 3.08 -10.77
CA TYR A 83 4.35 2.85 -11.99
C TYR A 83 3.46 2.86 -13.25
N GLU A 84 2.37 2.08 -13.26
CA GLU A 84 1.46 2.01 -14.39
C GLU A 84 0.77 3.34 -14.68
N ALA A 85 0.27 4.03 -13.66
CA ALA A 85 -0.47 5.28 -13.84
C ALA A 85 0.46 6.46 -14.16
N ARG A 86 1.64 6.55 -13.52
CA ARG A 86 2.56 7.68 -13.68
C ARG A 86 3.52 7.52 -14.84
N PHE A 87 4.20 6.37 -14.94
CA PHE A 87 5.29 6.20 -15.89
C PHE A 87 4.77 5.68 -17.23
N LEU A 88 3.88 4.68 -17.19
CA LEU A 88 3.34 4.07 -18.40
C LEU A 88 2.06 4.76 -18.91
N HIS A 89 1.38 5.55 -18.07
CA HIS A 89 0.07 6.14 -18.37
C HIS A 89 -0.97 5.09 -18.82
N SER A 90 -0.90 3.90 -18.23
CA SER A 90 -1.78 2.79 -18.56
C SER A 90 -3.22 3.08 -18.13
N GLU A 91 -4.14 3.08 -19.09
CA GLU A 91 -5.58 3.09 -18.81
C GLU A 91 -5.99 1.83 -18.02
N GLY A 92 -6.98 1.99 -17.14
CA GLY A 92 -7.50 0.90 -16.32
C GLY A 92 -6.66 0.50 -15.11
N SER A 93 -5.53 1.19 -14.85
CA SER A 93 -4.60 0.82 -13.77
C SER A 93 -5.23 0.95 -12.37
N ILE A 94 -6.08 1.95 -12.16
CA ILE A 94 -6.83 2.14 -10.89
C ILE A 94 -7.80 0.99 -10.66
N GLU A 95 -8.54 0.58 -11.70
CA GLU A 95 -9.49 -0.53 -11.64
C GLU A 95 -8.78 -1.85 -11.34
N ARG A 96 -7.61 -2.09 -11.97
CA ARG A 96 -6.77 -3.25 -11.66
C ARG A 96 -6.26 -3.22 -10.22
N ALA A 97 -5.88 -2.05 -9.70
CA ALA A 97 -5.47 -1.91 -8.31
C ALA A 97 -6.62 -2.21 -7.34
N HIS A 98 -7.83 -1.71 -7.58
CA HIS A 98 -9.00 -2.08 -6.76
C HIS A 98 -9.29 -3.58 -6.81
N ALA A 99 -9.27 -4.19 -7.99
CA ALA A 99 -9.46 -5.62 -8.14
C ALA A 99 -8.36 -6.43 -7.41
N GLY A 100 -7.10 -6.03 -7.54
CA GLY A 100 -5.97 -6.63 -6.84
C GLY A 100 -6.11 -6.55 -5.32
N PHE A 101 -6.50 -5.39 -4.80
CA PHE A 101 -6.72 -5.20 -3.38
C PHE A 101 -7.86 -6.07 -2.86
N ASN A 102 -8.98 -6.14 -3.59
CA ASN A 102 -10.10 -7.02 -3.23
C ASN A 102 -9.70 -8.50 -3.23
N ASN A 103 -8.85 -8.93 -4.18
CA ASN A 103 -8.34 -10.30 -4.22
C ASN A 103 -7.43 -10.62 -3.03
N ILE A 104 -6.60 -9.66 -2.62
CA ILE A 104 -5.80 -9.77 -1.40
C ILE A 104 -6.74 -9.93 -0.20
N LEU A 105 -7.70 -9.02 -0.01
CA LEU A 105 -8.63 -9.09 1.10
C LEU A 105 -9.43 -10.40 1.13
N ALA A 106 -9.95 -10.87 -0.01
CA ALA A 106 -10.69 -12.12 -0.10
C ALA A 106 -9.87 -13.34 0.35
N ARG A 107 -8.55 -13.33 0.15
CA ARG A 107 -7.65 -14.41 0.60
C ARG A 107 -7.42 -14.41 2.11
N TYR A 108 -7.53 -13.25 2.75
CA TYR A 108 -7.23 -13.06 4.17
C TYR A 108 -8.47 -12.79 5.02
N ALA A 109 -9.65 -12.63 4.42
CA ALA A 109 -10.91 -12.44 5.11
C ALA A 109 -11.22 -13.65 6.00
N SER A 110 -11.75 -13.39 7.18
CA SER A 110 -12.27 -14.44 8.06
C SER A 110 -13.46 -15.14 7.38
N GLU A 111 -13.58 -16.46 7.58
CA GLU A 111 -14.84 -17.12 7.23
C GLU A 111 -15.97 -16.56 8.09
N PRO A 112 -17.16 -16.34 7.52
CA PRO A 112 -18.32 -16.02 8.34
C PRO A 112 -18.52 -17.14 9.37
N PRO A 113 -18.84 -16.81 10.64
CA PRO A 113 -19.06 -17.83 11.66
C PRO A 113 -20.08 -18.84 11.12
N ALA A 114 -19.74 -20.13 11.22
CA ALA A 114 -20.65 -21.20 10.84
C ALA A 114 -21.99 -21.00 11.58
N ALA A 115 -23.07 -20.89 10.80
CA ALA A 115 -24.43 -20.67 11.30
C ALA A 115 -24.95 -21.83 12.15
#